data_AF-A0A3N8RQ67-F1
#
_entry.id   AF-A0A3N8RQ67-F1
#
_cell.length_a   1.000
_cell.length_b   1.000
_cell.length_c   1.000
_cell.angle_alpha   90.00
_cell.angle_beta   90.00
_cell.angle_gamma   90.00
#
_symmetry.space_group_name_H-M   'P 1'
#
loop_
_entity.id
_entity.type
_entity.pdbx_description
1 polymer ?
#
loop_
_entity_poly.entity_id
_entity_poly.type
_entity_poly.pdbx_seq_one_letter_code
_entity_poly.pdbx_strand_id
1 'polypeptide(L)'
;MAESDNITRRVREFIRYFPDYNWFEELTGVRSSKWRDLDREKTKAATAEMIEGVCSAWPEFAYWFVTGAAKSPRGQLAPLEYFDWEYGEPGAFEPGEVSLSRDASGQLSPELGHVNIKDKRTEQYELSVAERVLRCSCFVNDGDAKRLAQSFWESFIQKLRPSDSLTLTAKSIKRWVDKQYVDQEK
;
A
#
# COMPACT_ATOMS: atom_id res chain seq x y z
N MET A 1 33.28 -8.57 7.63
CA MET A 1 32.38 -8.79 8.79
C MET A 1 31.29 -7.71 8.93
N ALA A 2 31.20 -6.71 8.05
CA ALA A 2 30.24 -5.60 8.17
C ALA A 2 28.97 -5.72 7.28
N GLU A 3 29.00 -6.51 6.20
CA GLU A 3 27.86 -6.61 5.25
C GLU A 3 26.68 -7.46 5.76
N SER A 4 26.98 -8.60 6.41
CA SER A 4 25.98 -9.49 7.03
C SER A 4 25.10 -8.77 8.06
N ASP A 5 25.70 -7.83 8.79
CA ASP A 5 25.02 -7.07 9.83
C ASP A 5 24.04 -6.06 9.22
N ASN A 6 24.40 -5.51 8.06
CA ASN A 6 23.57 -4.52 7.37
C ASN A 6 22.35 -5.18 6.69
N ILE A 7 22.49 -6.35 6.05
CA ILE A 7 21.34 -7.06 5.44
C ILE A 7 20.36 -7.55 6.51
N THR A 8 20.88 -8.10 7.62
CA THR A 8 20.05 -8.55 8.74
C THR A 8 19.24 -7.40 9.34
N ARG A 9 19.85 -6.22 9.49
CA ARG A 9 19.14 -5.02 9.96
C ARG A 9 17.99 -4.64 9.02
N ARG A 10 18.24 -4.64 7.71
CA ARG A 10 17.24 -4.30 6.67
C ARG A 10 16.10 -5.30 6.58
N VAL A 11 16.39 -6.60 6.66
CA VAL A 11 15.36 -7.64 6.69
C VAL A 11 14.49 -7.51 7.94
N ARG A 12 15.09 -7.23 9.12
CA ARG A 12 14.32 -6.95 10.34
C ARG A 12 13.43 -5.71 10.21
N GLU A 13 13.99 -4.64 9.69
CA GLU A 13 13.24 -3.41 9.42
C GLU A 13 12.04 -3.68 8.51
N PHE A 14 12.24 -4.46 7.44
CA PHE A 14 11.18 -4.85 6.53
C PHE A 14 10.07 -5.68 7.20
N ILE A 15 10.42 -6.65 8.05
CA ILE A 15 9.44 -7.51 8.71
C ILE A 15 8.53 -6.71 9.66
N ARG A 16 9.02 -5.61 10.25
CA ARG A 16 8.23 -4.78 11.18
C ARG A 16 7.02 -4.11 10.51
N TYR A 17 7.00 -3.99 9.19
CA TYR A 17 5.83 -3.53 8.45
C TYR A 17 4.71 -4.58 8.38
N PHE A 18 4.99 -5.83 8.73
CA PHE A 18 4.06 -6.96 8.64
C PHE A 18 3.86 -7.60 10.02
N PRO A 19 2.84 -7.17 10.79
CA PRO A 19 2.62 -7.66 12.15
C PRO A 19 2.07 -9.10 12.20
N ASP A 20 1.58 -9.65 11.08
CA ASP A 20 1.08 -11.03 10.99
C ASP A 20 2.13 -11.98 10.39
N TYR A 21 2.81 -12.71 11.27
CA TYR A 21 3.82 -13.70 10.88
C TYR A 21 3.26 -14.90 10.14
N ASN A 22 2.00 -15.29 10.38
CA ASN A 22 1.41 -16.45 9.73
C ASN A 22 1.15 -16.15 8.25
N TRP A 23 0.60 -14.97 7.97
CA TRP A 23 0.48 -14.46 6.61
C TRP A 23 1.84 -14.33 5.91
N PHE A 24 2.85 -13.84 6.63
CA PHE A 24 4.20 -13.71 6.09
C PHE A 24 4.85 -15.07 5.76
N GLU A 25 4.54 -16.12 6.53
CA GLU A 25 4.96 -17.50 6.22
C GLU A 25 4.30 -18.04 4.95
N GLU A 26 3.00 -17.82 4.77
CA GLU A 26 2.29 -18.25 3.55
C GLU A 26 2.89 -17.61 2.30
N LEU A 27 3.29 -16.35 2.39
CA LEU A 27 3.84 -15.59 1.28
C LEU A 27 5.31 -15.90 0.98
N THR A 28 6.15 -16.05 2.01
CA THR A 28 7.60 -16.26 1.86
C THR A 28 8.01 -17.73 1.83
N GLY A 29 7.15 -18.64 2.28
CA GLY A 29 7.46 -20.05 2.49
C GLY A 29 8.37 -20.33 3.70
N VAL A 30 8.71 -19.30 4.49
CA VAL A 30 9.60 -19.41 5.66
C VAL A 30 8.77 -19.38 6.94
N ARG A 31 9.04 -20.32 7.85
CA ARG A 31 8.25 -20.48 9.09
C ARG A 31 8.11 -19.20 9.91
N SER A 32 6.90 -18.92 10.39
CA SER A 32 6.52 -17.80 11.25
C SER A 32 7.41 -17.66 12.48
N SER A 33 7.83 -18.79 13.06
CA SER A 33 8.71 -18.80 14.23
C SER A 33 10.10 -18.23 13.93
N LYS A 34 10.63 -18.49 12.73
CA LYS A 34 11.92 -17.95 12.28
C LYS A 34 11.87 -16.43 12.13
N TRP A 35 10.79 -15.91 11.57
CA TRP A 35 10.58 -14.46 11.44
C TRP A 35 10.45 -13.77 12.78
N ARG A 36 9.68 -14.36 13.68
CA ARG A 36 9.50 -13.87 15.05
C ARG A 36 10.81 -13.86 15.85
N ASP A 37 11.63 -14.89 15.68
CA ASP A 37 12.93 -14.98 16.35
C ASP A 37 13.94 -13.96 15.78
N LEU A 38 13.87 -13.66 14.48
CA LEU A 38 14.66 -12.60 13.86
C LEU A 38 14.23 -11.21 14.34
N ASP A 39 12.92 -10.90 14.37
CA ASP A 39 12.40 -9.61 14.85
C ASP A 39 12.75 -9.35 16.33
N ARG A 40 12.66 -10.40 17.15
CA ARG A 40 13.00 -10.35 18.59
C ARG A 40 14.49 -10.44 18.89
N GLU A 41 15.33 -10.37 17.86
CA GLU A 41 16.79 -10.42 17.96
C GLU A 41 17.34 -11.70 18.63
N LYS A 42 16.54 -12.77 18.69
CA LYS A 42 17.01 -14.09 19.14
C LYS A 42 17.91 -14.73 18.09
N THR A 43 17.60 -14.49 16.81
CA THR A 43 18.48 -14.84 15.70
C THR A 43 19.37 -13.65 15.36
N LYS A 44 20.69 -13.85 15.43
CA LYS A 44 21.68 -12.78 15.21
C LYS A 44 21.80 -12.32 13.77
N ALA A 45 21.47 -13.17 12.80
CA ALA A 45 21.62 -12.88 11.37
C ALA A 45 20.46 -13.47 10.56
N ALA A 46 20.00 -12.75 9.53
CA ALA A 46 19.05 -13.28 8.57
C ALA A 46 19.70 -14.44 7.79
N THR A 47 18.99 -15.56 7.65
CA THR A 47 19.49 -16.72 6.92
C THR A 47 19.33 -16.55 5.40
N ALA A 48 20.05 -17.35 4.61
CA ALA A 48 19.88 -17.35 3.15
C ALA A 48 18.43 -17.64 2.74
N GLU A 49 17.78 -18.61 3.38
CA GLU A 49 16.37 -18.95 3.20
C GLU A 49 15.43 -17.75 3.47
N MET A 50 15.69 -16.97 4.53
CA MET A 50 14.91 -15.75 4.80
C MET A 50 15.10 -14.72 3.69
N ILE A 51 16.35 -14.50 3.26
CA ILE A 51 16.67 -13.53 2.21
C ILE A 51 16.02 -13.94 0.88
N GLU A 52 16.11 -15.23 0.52
CA GLU A 52 15.45 -15.77 -0.68
C GLU A 52 13.94 -15.64 -0.61
N GLY A 53 13.33 -15.92 0.57
CA GLY A 53 11.90 -15.79 0.79
C GLY A 53 11.39 -14.36 0.56
N VAL A 54 12.04 -13.35 1.16
CA VAL A 54 11.63 -11.95 0.96
C VAL A 54 11.95 -11.44 -0.45
N CYS A 55 13.07 -11.83 -1.06
CA CYS A 55 13.40 -11.44 -2.43
C CYS A 55 12.50 -12.11 -3.47
N SER A 56 11.96 -13.30 -3.19
CA SER A 56 11.02 -13.97 -4.10
C SER A 56 9.62 -13.38 -4.01
N ALA A 57 9.17 -13.04 -2.79
CA ALA A 57 7.88 -12.40 -2.55
C ALA A 57 7.86 -10.92 -2.97
N TRP A 58 8.99 -10.22 -2.81
CA TRP A 58 9.16 -8.81 -3.21
C TRP A 58 10.46 -8.59 -3.99
N PRO A 59 10.52 -9.03 -5.27
CA PRO A 59 11.70 -8.85 -6.12
C PRO A 59 12.17 -7.40 -6.26
N GLU A 60 11.27 -6.44 -6.11
CA GLU A 60 11.53 -5.00 -6.17
C GLU A 60 12.49 -4.49 -5.08
N PHE A 61 12.59 -5.18 -3.94
CA PHE A 61 13.48 -4.80 -2.83
C PHE A 61 14.80 -5.56 -2.81
N ALA A 62 15.01 -6.51 -3.73
CA ALA A 62 16.17 -7.41 -3.71
C ALA A 62 17.52 -6.65 -3.69
N TYR A 63 17.66 -5.60 -4.52
CA TYR A 63 18.85 -4.76 -4.52
C TYR A 63 19.01 -3.96 -3.23
N TRP A 64 17.92 -3.47 -2.63
CA TRP A 64 17.99 -2.78 -1.36
C TRP A 64 18.38 -3.72 -0.22
N PHE A 65 17.82 -4.92 -0.15
CA PHE A 65 18.19 -5.91 0.87
C PHE A 65 19.68 -6.22 0.85
N VAL A 66 20.27 -6.30 -0.34
CA VAL A 66 21.70 -6.64 -0.51
C VAL A 66 22.58 -5.40 -0.33
N THR A 67 22.32 -4.33 -1.06
CA THR A 67 23.26 -3.19 -1.19
C THR A 67 22.94 -2.02 -0.26
N GLY A 68 21.66 -1.80 0.04
CA GLY A 68 21.21 -0.77 0.98
C GLY A 68 21.15 0.59 0.31
N ALA A 69 21.65 0.65 -0.92
CA ALA A 69 21.28 1.63 -1.90
C ALA A 69 19.90 1.30 -2.45
N ALA A 70 19.18 2.35 -2.76
CA ALA A 70 17.99 2.29 -3.57
C ALA A 70 18.12 3.33 -4.69
N LYS A 71 17.22 3.35 -5.68
CA LYS A 71 17.36 4.08 -6.96
C LYS A 71 18.30 3.43 -7.98
N SER A 72 18.13 2.12 -8.21
CA SER A 72 18.69 1.51 -9.43
C SER A 72 17.95 2.05 -10.66
N PRO A 73 18.63 2.36 -11.79
CA PRO A 73 17.98 2.71 -13.08
C PRO A 73 16.99 1.64 -13.59
N ARG A 74 16.94 0.47 -12.93
CA ARG A 74 16.06 -0.66 -13.24
C ARG A 74 14.85 -0.79 -12.30
N GLY A 75 14.52 0.24 -11.50
CA GLY A 75 13.30 0.28 -10.70
C GLY A 75 13.33 -0.52 -9.39
N GLN A 76 14.49 -0.64 -8.74
CA GLN A 76 14.59 -1.29 -7.43
C GLN A 76 14.61 -0.26 -6.29
N LEU A 77 13.82 -0.54 -5.26
CA LEU A 77 13.39 0.41 -4.21
C LEU A 77 13.84 -0.08 -2.82
N ALA A 78 13.95 0.84 -1.85
CA ALA A 78 13.94 0.49 -0.44
C ALA A 78 12.50 0.30 0.06
N PRO A 79 12.23 -0.47 1.13
CA PRO A 79 10.93 -0.47 1.79
C PRO A 79 10.53 0.92 2.24
N LEU A 80 11.46 1.70 2.82
CA LEU A 80 11.19 3.11 3.11
C LEU A 80 10.83 3.89 1.84
N GLU A 81 11.45 3.66 0.69
CA GLU A 81 11.08 4.31 -0.60
C GLU A 81 9.82 3.72 -1.27
N TYR A 82 9.41 2.52 -0.85
CA TYR A 82 8.10 1.95 -1.15
C TYR A 82 7.00 2.55 -0.25
N PHE A 83 7.41 3.10 0.90
CA PHE A 83 6.58 3.82 1.86
C PHE A 83 6.78 5.35 1.84
N ASP A 84 7.69 5.90 1.01
CA ASP A 84 8.10 7.33 0.93
C ASP A 84 8.10 7.79 -0.54
N TRP A 85 7.23 8.75 -0.86
CA TRP A 85 6.47 8.86 -2.11
C TRP A 85 7.10 9.61 -3.29
N GLU A 86 8.43 9.64 -3.43
CA GLU A 86 9.04 10.30 -4.60
C GLU A 86 9.12 9.42 -5.87
N TYR A 87 8.88 8.10 -5.79
CA TYR A 87 8.94 7.20 -6.95
C TYR A 87 7.76 6.20 -6.97
N GLY A 88 6.59 6.67 -7.40
CA GLY A 88 5.56 5.84 -8.06
C GLY A 88 4.80 4.80 -7.22
N GLU A 89 3.95 5.29 -6.30
CA GLU A 89 2.74 4.72 -5.65
C GLU A 89 2.75 3.29 -5.03
N PRO A 90 2.32 3.15 -3.75
CA PRO A 90 1.05 3.69 -3.26
C PRO A 90 1.19 4.70 -2.12
N GLY A 91 0.74 5.91 -2.43
CA GLY A 91 0.33 6.97 -1.52
C GLY A 91 -0.66 6.52 -0.46
N ALA A 92 -0.23 5.98 0.67
CA ALA A 92 -1.00 6.07 1.91
C ALA A 92 -1.05 7.52 2.39
N PHE A 93 -1.71 8.39 1.63
CA PHE A 93 -2.09 9.74 2.02
C PHE A 93 -1.00 10.45 2.85
N GLU A 94 0.12 10.96 2.30
CA GLU A 94 0.73 12.16 2.90
C GLU A 94 0.55 13.41 2.07
N PRO A 95 0.02 14.48 2.72
CA PRO A 95 0.10 14.80 4.16
C PRO A 95 -1.07 14.32 5.06
N GLY A 96 -1.74 13.21 4.74
CA GLY A 96 -2.93 12.72 5.37
C GLY A 96 -4.14 12.98 4.50
N GLU A 97 -3.95 13.40 3.24
CA GLU A 97 -5.00 13.91 2.37
C GLU A 97 -4.86 13.42 0.92
N VAL A 98 -5.97 13.01 0.29
CA VAL A 98 -6.07 12.79 -1.16
C VAL A 98 -6.96 13.88 -1.73
N SER A 99 -6.43 14.61 -2.69
CA SER A 99 -7.18 15.60 -3.45
C SER A 99 -7.59 14.99 -4.79
N LEU A 100 -8.89 14.82 -4.96
CA LEU A 100 -9.53 14.51 -6.24
C LEU A 100 -10.07 15.80 -6.84
N SER A 101 -9.95 15.96 -8.14
CA SER A 101 -10.55 17.07 -8.89
C SER A 101 -11.21 16.52 -10.14
N ARG A 102 -12.27 17.18 -10.58
CA ARG A 102 -12.88 16.88 -11.87
C ARG A 102 -12.57 18.04 -12.81
N ASP A 103 -11.94 17.77 -13.94
CA ASP A 103 -11.65 18.82 -14.90
C ASP A 103 -12.94 19.31 -15.60
N ALA A 104 -12.82 20.36 -16.42
CA ALA A 104 -13.94 20.91 -17.18
C ALA A 104 -14.55 19.89 -18.18
N SER A 105 -13.81 18.84 -18.54
CA SER A 105 -14.26 17.76 -19.41
C SER A 105 -14.99 16.63 -18.67
N GLY A 106 -15.06 16.73 -17.34
CA GLY A 106 -15.66 15.73 -16.48
C GLY A 106 -14.70 14.59 -16.10
N GLN A 107 -13.42 14.65 -16.46
CA GLN A 107 -12.46 13.60 -16.11
C GLN A 107 -11.91 13.81 -14.69
N LEU A 108 -11.78 12.70 -13.94
CA LEU A 108 -11.22 12.71 -12.59
C LEU A 108 -9.67 12.74 -12.62
N SER A 109 -9.08 13.54 -11.73
CA SER A 109 -7.64 13.70 -11.53
C SER A 109 -7.33 13.70 -10.02
N PRO A 110 -6.21 13.10 -9.55
CA PRO A 110 -5.22 12.36 -10.33
C PRO A 110 -5.77 11.05 -10.89
N GLU A 111 -5.06 10.50 -11.88
CA GLU A 111 -5.45 9.28 -12.58
C GLU A 111 -5.14 8.01 -11.78
N LEU A 112 -5.80 7.86 -10.63
CA LEU A 112 -5.56 6.78 -9.67
C LEU A 112 -6.26 5.46 -10.03
N GLY A 113 -7.07 5.43 -11.10
CA GLY A 113 -7.86 4.26 -11.47
C GLY A 113 -7.02 3.15 -12.10
N HIS A 114 -7.66 2.02 -12.43
CA HIS A 114 -6.96 0.94 -13.12
C HIS A 114 -6.55 1.35 -14.55
N VAL A 115 -5.27 1.16 -14.86
CA VAL A 115 -4.67 1.51 -16.17
C VAL A 115 -5.26 0.75 -17.37
N ASN A 116 -5.93 -0.37 -17.13
CA ASN A 116 -6.58 -1.16 -18.17
C ASN A 116 -7.93 -0.56 -18.63
N ILE A 117 -8.50 0.40 -17.88
CA ILE A 117 -9.72 1.10 -18.25
C ILE A 117 -9.34 2.28 -19.13
N LYS A 118 -9.62 2.15 -20.43
CA LYS A 118 -9.24 3.15 -21.44
C LYS A 118 -10.02 4.45 -21.31
N ASP A 119 -11.31 4.36 -20.95
CA ASP A 119 -12.18 5.52 -20.80
C ASP A 119 -12.28 5.94 -19.33
N LYS A 120 -11.59 7.04 -19.02
CA LYS A 120 -11.45 7.60 -17.67
C LYS A 120 -12.64 8.45 -17.23
N ARG A 121 -13.69 8.55 -18.05
CA ARG A 121 -14.94 9.26 -17.73
C ARG A 121 -16.08 8.32 -17.36
N THR A 122 -15.79 7.02 -17.33
CA THR A 122 -16.78 5.99 -16.98
C THR A 122 -16.91 5.84 -15.48
N GLU A 123 -18.11 5.46 -15.03
CA GLU A 123 -18.35 5.05 -13.65
C GLU A 123 -17.40 3.93 -13.23
N GLN A 124 -17.14 2.97 -14.13
CA GLN A 124 -16.19 1.88 -13.87
C GLN A 124 -14.78 2.39 -13.52
N TYR A 125 -14.31 3.43 -14.21
CA TYR A 125 -13.03 4.06 -13.88
C TYR A 125 -13.08 4.74 -12.50
N GLU A 126 -14.13 5.50 -12.23
CA GLU A 126 -14.27 6.21 -10.95
C GLU A 126 -14.45 5.27 -9.75
N LEU A 127 -15.11 4.13 -9.93
CA LEU A 127 -15.18 3.06 -8.94
C LEU A 127 -13.80 2.45 -8.68
N SER A 128 -12.97 2.30 -9.72
CA SER A 128 -11.59 1.85 -9.53
C SER A 128 -10.75 2.87 -8.76
N VAL A 129 -11.02 4.17 -8.94
CA VAL A 129 -10.41 5.22 -8.10
C VAL A 129 -10.90 5.09 -6.66
N ALA A 130 -12.19 4.90 -6.42
CA ALA A 130 -12.75 4.71 -5.08
C ALA A 130 -12.12 3.50 -4.36
N GLU A 131 -12.03 2.34 -5.03
CA GLU A 131 -11.34 1.16 -4.51
C GLU A 131 -9.89 1.50 -4.14
N ARG A 132 -9.17 2.17 -5.04
CA ARG A 132 -7.77 2.53 -4.85
C ARG A 132 -7.59 3.46 -3.65
N VAL A 133 -8.45 4.48 -3.50
CA VAL A 133 -8.45 5.41 -2.37
C VAL A 133 -8.69 4.67 -1.04
N LEU A 134 -9.62 3.72 -1.01
CA LEU A 134 -9.89 2.89 0.18
C LEU A 134 -8.71 1.97 0.51
N ARG A 135 -8.17 1.26 -0.49
CA ARG A 135 -7.00 0.38 -0.34
C ARG A 135 -5.80 1.15 0.20
N CYS A 136 -5.53 2.33 -0.35
CA CYS A 136 -4.42 3.18 0.09
C CYS A 136 -4.64 3.78 1.48
N SER A 137 -5.87 3.76 2.02
CA SER A 137 -6.13 4.30 3.36
C SER A 137 -5.66 3.40 4.50
N CYS A 138 -5.36 2.12 4.23
CA CYS A 138 -5.03 1.09 5.22
C CYS A 138 -6.09 0.83 6.31
N PHE A 139 -7.29 1.43 6.23
CA PHE A 139 -8.38 1.17 7.18
C PHE A 139 -9.20 -0.09 6.86
N VAL A 140 -9.04 -0.63 5.65
CA VAL A 140 -9.78 -1.80 5.16
C VAL A 140 -8.83 -2.72 4.39
N ASN A 141 -9.11 -4.02 4.40
CA ASN A 141 -8.39 -4.99 3.55
C ASN A 141 -8.87 -4.91 2.09
N ASP A 142 -8.19 -5.63 1.19
CA ASP A 142 -8.49 -5.68 -0.25
C ASP A 142 -9.93 -6.10 -0.58
N GLY A 143 -10.48 -7.07 0.15
CA GLY A 143 -11.85 -7.55 -0.04
C GLY A 143 -12.87 -6.48 0.32
N ASP A 144 -12.65 -5.82 1.46
CA ASP A 144 -13.50 -4.73 1.94
C ASP A 144 -13.38 -3.48 1.08
N ALA A 145 -12.20 -3.14 0.57
CA ALA A 145 -12.03 -2.02 -0.37
C ALA A 145 -12.90 -2.18 -1.62
N LYS A 146 -12.91 -3.37 -2.23
CA LYS A 146 -13.77 -3.70 -3.38
C LYS A 146 -15.25 -3.60 -3.03
N ARG A 147 -15.64 -4.17 -1.90
CA ARG A 147 -17.03 -4.19 -1.42
C ARG A 147 -17.56 -2.78 -1.13
N LEU A 148 -16.71 -1.90 -0.59
CA LEU A 148 -17.09 -0.55 -0.15
C LEU A 148 -16.90 0.53 -1.24
N ALA A 149 -16.24 0.21 -2.35
CA ALA A 149 -15.94 1.16 -3.42
C ALA A 149 -17.19 1.89 -3.95
N GLN A 150 -18.30 1.17 -4.16
CA GLN A 150 -19.57 1.76 -4.63
C GLN A 150 -20.09 2.84 -3.67
N SER A 151 -20.26 2.48 -2.39
CA SER A 151 -20.79 3.40 -1.38
C SER A 151 -19.85 4.58 -1.13
N PHE A 152 -18.54 4.37 -1.26
CA PHE A 152 -17.55 5.45 -1.17
C PHE A 152 -17.67 6.41 -2.35
N TRP A 153 -17.78 5.89 -3.57
CA TRP A 153 -17.97 6.68 -4.78
C TRP A 153 -19.23 7.55 -4.69
N GLU A 154 -20.37 6.99 -4.29
CA GLU A 154 -21.63 7.71 -4.07
C GLU A 154 -21.50 8.78 -2.97
N SER A 155 -20.73 8.48 -1.93
CA SER A 155 -20.53 9.39 -0.80
C SER A 155 -19.73 10.62 -1.17
N PHE A 156 -18.72 10.46 -2.03
CA PHE A 156 -17.67 11.46 -2.24
C PHE A 156 -17.48 11.86 -3.71
N ILE A 157 -17.24 10.91 -4.60
CA ILE A 157 -16.76 11.17 -5.97
C ILE A 157 -17.90 11.55 -6.91
N GLN A 158 -19.05 10.87 -6.82
CA GLN A 158 -20.22 11.13 -7.68
C GLN A 158 -20.73 12.58 -7.54
N LYS A 159 -20.56 13.18 -6.37
CA LYS A 159 -21.04 14.52 -6.04
C LYS A 159 -20.15 15.63 -6.61
N LEU A 160 -18.96 15.28 -7.12
CA LEU A 160 -17.98 16.24 -7.62
C LEU A 160 -18.38 16.74 -9.02
N ARG A 161 -18.67 18.04 -9.15
CA ARG A 161 -19.06 18.63 -10.44
C ARG A 161 -17.81 18.98 -11.28
N PRO A 162 -17.95 19.21 -12.59
CA PRO A 162 -16.84 19.69 -13.41
C PRO A 162 -16.23 20.98 -12.85
N SER A 163 -14.90 21.03 -12.77
CA SER A 163 -14.09 22.08 -12.14
C SER A 163 -14.12 22.15 -10.61
N ASP A 164 -14.74 21.18 -9.93
CA ASP A 164 -14.68 21.08 -8.46
C ASP A 164 -13.48 20.24 -8.00
N SER A 165 -13.07 20.45 -6.75
CA SER A 165 -12.11 19.63 -6.03
C SER A 165 -12.65 19.12 -4.71
N LEU A 166 -12.17 17.96 -4.30
CA LEU A 166 -12.49 17.26 -3.08
C LEU A 166 -11.19 16.83 -2.41
N THR A 167 -10.97 17.26 -1.18
CA THR A 167 -9.85 16.80 -0.37
C THR A 167 -10.37 15.88 0.72
N LEU A 168 -9.87 14.64 0.72
CA LEU A 168 -10.24 13.58 1.66
C LEU A 168 -9.09 13.35 2.62
N THR A 169 -9.34 13.54 3.91
CA THR A 169 -8.33 13.29 4.93
C THR A 169 -8.40 11.86 5.46
N ALA A 170 -7.30 11.33 5.98
CA ALA A 170 -7.26 10.03 6.65
C ALA A 170 -8.33 9.97 7.77
N LYS A 171 -8.53 11.08 8.49
CA LYS A 171 -9.58 11.21 9.51
C LYS A 171 -10.99 11.13 8.93
N SER A 172 -11.26 11.78 7.79
CA SER A 172 -12.59 11.73 7.16
C SER A 172 -12.89 10.33 6.60
N ILE A 173 -11.88 9.67 6.03
CA ILE A 173 -12.00 8.31 5.51
C ILE A 173 -12.21 7.33 6.65
N LYS A 174 -11.37 7.37 7.71
CA LYS A 174 -11.55 6.52 8.88
C LYS A 174 -12.95 6.65 9.47
N ARG A 175 -13.41 7.89 9.68
CA ARG A 175 -14.76 8.16 10.22
C ARG A 175 -15.86 7.62 9.30
N TRP A 176 -15.66 7.67 7.98
CA TRP A 176 -16.60 7.09 7.04
C TRP A 176 -16.59 5.56 7.10
N VAL A 177 -15.41 4.93 7.14
CA VAL A 177 -15.23 3.47 7.26
C VAL A 177 -15.86 2.96 8.57
N ASP A 178 -15.56 3.59 9.71
CA ASP A 178 -16.10 3.21 11.01
C ASP A 178 -17.65 3.19 10.99
N LYS A 179 -18.30 4.13 10.27
CA LYS A 179 -19.77 4.13 10.11
C LYS A 179 -20.28 2.93 9.31
N GLN A 180 -19.56 2.51 8.27
CA GLN A 180 -19.98 1.37 7.46
C GLN A 180 -20.02 0.06 8.28
N TYR A 181 -19.13 -0.10 9.26
CA TYR A 181 -19.12 -1.28 10.13
C TYR A 181 -20.16 -1.19 11.25
N VAL A 182 -20.45 -0.01 11.80
CA VAL A 182 -21.50 0.17 12.82
C VAL A 182 -22.90 -0.10 12.25
N ASP A 183 -23.13 0.26 10.99
CA ASP A 183 -24.42 0.02 10.33
C ASP A 183 -24.61 -1.45 9.91
N GLN A 184 -23.58 -2.31 10.02
CA GLN A 184 -23.67 -3.75 9.76
C GLN A 184 -24.01 -4.59 11.00
N GLU A 185 -23.86 -4.03 12.21
CA GLU A 185 -24.19 -4.70 13.47
C GLU A 185 -25.63 -4.43 13.95
N LYS A 186 -26.44 -3.74 13.13
CA LYS A 186 -27.86 -3.45 13.37
C LYS A 186 -28.76 -4.15 12.36
#